data_AF-A0A529HQL5-F1
#
_entry.id   AF-A0A529HQL5-F1
#
_cell.length_a   1.000
_cell.length_b   1.000
_cell.length_c   1.000
_cell.angle_alpha   90.00
_cell.angle_beta   90.00
_cell.angle_gamma   90.00
#
_symmetry.space_group_name_H-M   'P 1'
#
loop_
_entity.id
_entity.type
_entity.pdbx_description
1 polymer ?
#
loop_
_entity_poly.entity_id
_entity_poly.type
_entity_poly.pdbx_seq_one_letter_code
_entity_poly.pdbx_strand_id
1 'polypeptide(L)'
;IYDGSQAKVPTFHGVLVDASYAEKYPEVVIAYLRAAIEADQLIGREPEKYSELIGKITGVDAEVDYLFHGPLGLQTRDLTWKPEYRQAVATAIRTLKLLKKADTSLDVDTFVDDRFIRAAFKASGLDYEAALNNYEQLPLKANDASTGQQINDPKRVAEIWVEGEPRVRHYASPENAFSALKSIEGEGKNVRVFYAQDRDSGIKLLGNQAWFVRSDSGVVSAFLLKEKAESWAKAKGGKVLDFAGVRAASVASNQGDQ
;
A
#
# COMPACT_ATOMS: atom_id res chain seq x y z
N ILE A 1 -10.70 11.96 -13.69
CA ILE A 1 -10.76 11.61 -12.25
C ILE A 1 -9.74 12.49 -11.54
N TYR A 2 -10.11 13.14 -10.43
CA TYR A 2 -9.13 13.85 -9.60
C TYR A 2 -8.42 12.83 -8.71
N ASP A 3 -7.09 12.77 -8.83
CA ASP A 3 -6.26 11.95 -7.96
C ASP A 3 -5.89 12.77 -6.72
N GLY A 4 -6.33 12.32 -5.54
CA GLY A 4 -6.08 12.99 -4.27
C GLY A 4 -4.60 13.18 -3.94
N SER A 5 -3.71 12.36 -4.52
CA SER A 5 -2.26 12.53 -4.39
C SER A 5 -1.77 13.89 -4.93
N GLN A 6 -2.50 14.48 -5.90
CA GLN A 6 -2.18 15.77 -6.51
C GLN A 6 -2.28 16.93 -5.51
N ALA A 7 -3.07 16.79 -4.44
CA ALA A 7 -3.20 17.81 -3.39
C ALA A 7 -1.94 17.93 -2.53
N LYS A 8 -1.10 16.90 -2.48
CA LYS A 8 0.08 16.81 -1.61
C LYS A 8 -0.23 17.06 -0.12
N VAL A 9 -1.44 16.73 0.30
CA VAL A 9 -1.87 16.78 1.70
C VAL A 9 -2.03 15.33 2.19
N PRO A 10 -1.41 14.96 3.33
CA PRO A 10 -1.55 13.62 3.86
C PRO A 10 -3.00 13.37 4.29
N THR A 11 -3.48 12.16 4.04
CA THR A 11 -4.69 11.62 4.67
C THR A 11 -4.26 10.61 5.72
N PHE A 12 -4.76 10.73 6.94
CA PHE A 12 -4.43 9.83 8.04
C PHE A 12 -5.65 9.63 8.94
N HIS A 13 -5.62 8.56 9.73
CA HIS A 13 -6.59 8.27 10.78
C HIS A 13 -5.88 8.35 12.13
N GLY A 14 -6.58 8.85 13.14
CA GLY A 14 -6.06 9.00 14.50
C GLY A 14 -7.02 8.46 15.54
N VAL A 15 -6.55 8.41 16.78
CA VAL A 15 -7.34 8.02 17.95
C VAL A 15 -7.50 9.24 18.85
N LEU A 16 -8.70 9.42 19.38
CA LEU A 16 -9.00 10.42 20.39
C LEU A 16 -9.29 9.75 21.72
N VAL A 17 -8.83 10.36 22.81
CA VAL A 17 -9.10 9.94 24.17
C VAL A 17 -9.44 11.17 25.01
N ASP A 18 -10.33 11.01 25.98
CA ASP A 18 -10.61 12.06 26.94
C ASP A 18 -9.35 12.39 27.76
N ALA A 19 -9.02 13.68 27.88
CA ALA A 19 -7.80 14.12 28.53
C ALA A 19 -7.78 13.73 30.02
N SER A 20 -8.90 13.87 30.72
CA SER A 20 -8.98 13.53 32.16
C SER A 20 -8.83 12.02 32.38
N TYR A 21 -9.33 11.21 31.46
CA TYR A 21 -9.14 9.76 31.46
C TYR A 21 -7.67 9.39 31.19
N ALA A 22 -7.05 9.99 30.18
CA ALA A 22 -5.66 9.70 29.81
C ALA A 22 -4.67 10.07 30.92
N GLU A 23 -4.91 11.17 31.64
CA GLU A 23 -4.11 11.57 32.81
C GLU A 23 -4.35 10.66 34.02
N LYS A 24 -5.59 10.21 34.24
CA LYS A 24 -5.93 9.36 35.38
C LYS A 24 -5.49 7.90 35.19
N TYR A 25 -5.54 7.40 33.96
CA TYR A 25 -5.24 6.00 33.60
C TYR A 25 -4.27 5.92 32.41
N PRO A 26 -3.06 6.50 32.52
CA PRO A 26 -2.09 6.50 31.44
C PRO A 26 -1.68 5.09 31.00
N GLU A 27 -1.69 4.13 31.93
CA GLU A 27 -1.37 2.73 31.67
C GLU A 27 -2.34 2.06 30.69
N VAL A 28 -3.62 2.43 30.71
CA VAL A 28 -4.63 1.88 29.81
C VAL A 28 -4.43 2.43 28.40
N VAL A 29 -4.20 3.75 28.28
CA VAL A 29 -3.91 4.40 26.99
C VAL A 29 -2.64 3.82 26.38
N ILE A 30 -1.58 3.69 27.17
CA ILE A 30 -0.31 3.09 26.73
C ILE A 30 -0.51 1.63 26.31
N ALA A 31 -1.27 0.84 27.07
CA ALA A 31 -1.55 -0.56 26.71
C ALA A 31 -2.30 -0.68 25.38
N TYR A 32 -3.30 0.18 25.13
CA TYR A 32 -4.01 0.24 23.85
C TYR A 32 -3.07 0.58 22.69
N LEU A 33 -2.21 1.60 22.85
CA LEU A 33 -1.26 1.99 21.82
C LEU A 33 -0.19 0.91 21.57
N ARG A 34 0.23 0.18 22.61
CA ARG A 34 1.12 -0.99 22.45
C ARG A 34 0.44 -2.11 21.66
N ALA A 35 -0.85 -2.37 21.90
CA ALA A 35 -1.60 -3.34 21.10
C ALA A 35 -1.70 -2.91 19.63
N ALA A 36 -1.84 -1.61 19.34
CA ALA A 36 -1.81 -1.10 17.97
C ALA A 36 -0.42 -1.29 17.31
N ILE A 37 0.67 -1.04 18.04
CA ILE A 37 2.04 -1.32 17.59
C ILE A 37 2.23 -2.82 17.29
N GLU A 38 1.76 -3.69 18.18
CA GLU A 38 1.87 -5.14 17.98
C GLU A 38 1.06 -5.61 16.77
N ALA A 39 -0.16 -5.10 16.60
CA ALA A 39 -1.00 -5.41 15.44
C ALA A 39 -0.32 -5.00 14.12
N ASP A 40 0.35 -3.84 14.09
CA ASP A 40 1.12 -3.41 12.93
C ASP A 40 2.28 -4.36 12.60
N GLN A 41 3.06 -4.75 13.62
CA GLN A 41 4.14 -5.72 13.44
C GLN A 41 3.64 -7.10 12.97
N LEU A 42 2.47 -7.52 13.43
CA LEU A 42 1.84 -8.78 13.04
C LEU A 42 1.45 -8.77 11.56
N ILE A 43 0.82 -7.69 11.08
CA ILE A 43 0.55 -7.49 9.65
C ILE A 43 1.85 -7.51 8.85
N GLY A 44 2.90 -6.83 9.33
CA GLY A 44 4.20 -6.83 8.65
C GLY A 44 4.84 -8.21 8.52
N ARG A 45 4.59 -9.13 9.46
CA ARG A 45 5.14 -10.50 9.47
C ARG A 45 4.29 -11.50 8.69
N GLU A 46 2.98 -11.41 8.78
CA GLU A 46 2.02 -12.36 8.19
C GLU A 46 0.90 -11.63 7.44
N PRO A 47 1.23 -10.84 6.38
CA PRO A 47 0.28 -9.91 5.77
C PRO A 47 -0.96 -10.61 5.21
N GLU A 48 -0.82 -11.75 4.54
CA GLU A 48 -1.97 -12.48 3.99
C GLU A 48 -2.93 -12.96 5.08
N LYS A 49 -2.38 -13.56 6.14
CA LYS A 49 -3.18 -14.06 7.28
C LYS A 49 -3.96 -12.95 7.95
N TYR A 50 -3.32 -11.80 8.20
CA TYR A 50 -3.99 -10.68 8.85
C TYR A 50 -4.97 -9.97 7.92
N SER A 51 -4.70 -9.91 6.62
CA SER A 51 -5.67 -9.42 5.64
C SER A 51 -6.91 -10.30 5.54
N GLU A 52 -6.77 -11.63 5.58
CA GLU A 52 -7.93 -12.54 5.64
C GLU A 52 -8.71 -12.42 6.95
N LEU A 53 -8.01 -12.25 8.08
CA LEU A 53 -8.65 -12.01 9.37
C LEU A 53 -9.44 -10.71 9.37
N ILE A 54 -8.84 -9.61 8.90
CA ILE A 54 -9.50 -8.31 8.79
C ILE A 54 -10.71 -8.42 7.88
N GLY A 55 -10.57 -9.08 6.73
CA GLY A 55 -11.68 -9.23 5.81
C GLY A 55 -12.84 -10.04 6.37
N LYS A 56 -12.55 -11.12 7.11
CA LYS A 56 -13.57 -11.90 7.83
C LYS A 56 -14.35 -11.07 8.86
N ILE A 57 -13.68 -10.16 9.56
CA ILE A 57 -14.29 -9.38 10.65
C ILE A 57 -15.03 -8.14 10.13
N THR A 58 -14.48 -7.49 9.09
CA THR A 58 -14.96 -6.18 8.61
C THR A 58 -15.83 -6.28 7.36
N GLY A 59 -15.74 -7.37 6.61
CA GLY A 59 -16.38 -7.53 5.29
C GLY A 59 -15.64 -6.82 4.15
N VAL A 60 -14.46 -6.22 4.40
CA VAL A 60 -13.57 -5.71 3.36
C VAL A 60 -12.84 -6.90 2.72
N ASP A 61 -12.76 -6.98 1.39
CA ASP A 61 -12.01 -8.07 0.75
C ASP A 61 -10.55 -8.09 1.22
N ALA A 62 -10.02 -9.27 1.55
CA ALA A 62 -8.64 -9.41 2.03
C ALA A 62 -7.63 -8.90 0.99
N GLU A 63 -8.00 -8.98 -0.29
CA GLU A 63 -7.27 -8.50 -1.43
C GLU A 63 -7.11 -6.98 -1.40
N VAL A 64 -8.14 -6.27 -0.93
CA VAL A 64 -8.10 -4.83 -0.71
C VAL A 64 -7.28 -4.53 0.54
N ASP A 65 -7.45 -5.28 1.63
CA ASP A 65 -6.63 -5.08 2.83
C ASP A 65 -5.13 -5.27 2.53
N TYR A 66 -4.76 -6.33 1.82
CA TYR A 66 -3.38 -6.60 1.38
C TYR A 66 -2.86 -5.54 0.41
N LEU A 67 -3.72 -5.00 -0.47
CA LEU A 67 -3.36 -3.89 -1.36
C LEU A 67 -2.89 -2.67 -0.58
N PHE A 68 -3.59 -2.36 0.52
CA PHE A 68 -3.33 -1.19 1.34
C PHE A 68 -2.20 -1.41 2.34
N HIS A 69 -2.17 -2.56 3.03
CA HIS A 69 -1.34 -2.78 4.21
C HIS A 69 -0.23 -3.82 4.04
N GLY A 70 -0.26 -4.62 2.96
CA GLY A 70 0.78 -5.60 2.65
C GLY A 70 2.11 -4.96 2.21
N PRO A 71 3.15 -5.76 1.94
CA PRO A 71 4.43 -5.27 1.46
C PRO A 71 4.28 -4.41 0.20
N LEU A 72 4.93 -3.25 0.16
CA LEU A 72 4.79 -2.25 -0.90
C LEU A 72 3.35 -1.73 -1.08
N GLY A 73 2.52 -1.83 -0.03
CA GLY A 73 1.14 -1.39 -0.03
C GLY A 73 0.99 0.13 -0.07
N LEU A 74 -0.23 0.59 -0.35
CA LEU A 74 -0.53 2.02 -0.50
C LEU A 74 -0.39 2.81 0.82
N GLN A 75 -0.77 2.21 1.95
CA GLN A 75 -0.74 2.90 3.25
C GLN A 75 0.50 2.52 4.06
N THR A 76 1.19 3.55 4.54
CA THR A 76 2.13 3.41 5.65
C THR A 76 1.32 3.36 6.94
N ARG A 77 1.46 2.29 7.73
CA ARG A 77 0.80 2.15 9.04
C ARG A 77 1.60 2.88 10.13
N ASP A 78 1.86 4.15 9.87
CA ASP A 78 2.68 4.98 10.75
C ASP A 78 1.90 5.35 12.01
N LEU A 79 2.53 5.15 13.17
CA LEU A 79 1.98 5.47 14.48
C LEU A 79 2.63 6.73 15.08
N THR A 80 3.38 7.49 14.30
CA THR A 80 4.08 8.71 14.74
C THR A 80 3.39 9.98 14.25
N TRP A 81 3.54 11.06 15.03
CA TRP A 81 3.04 12.39 14.67
C TRP A 81 4.05 13.15 13.81
N LYS A 82 4.11 12.80 12.51
CA LYS A 82 4.90 13.51 11.51
C LYS A 82 4.58 15.02 11.48
N PRO A 83 5.54 15.90 11.15
CA PRO A 83 5.29 17.33 11.01
C PRO A 83 4.14 17.65 10.05
N GLU A 84 4.04 16.92 8.94
CA GLU A 84 3.00 17.09 7.93
C GLU A 84 1.61 16.74 8.48
N TYR A 85 1.51 15.76 9.38
CA TYR A 85 0.24 15.38 10.01
C TYR A 85 -0.21 16.46 11.00
N ARG A 86 0.71 17.02 11.79
CA ARG A 86 0.41 18.17 12.67
C ARG A 86 -0.04 19.39 11.86
N GLN A 87 0.62 19.69 10.76
CA GLN A 87 0.23 20.78 9.85
C GLN A 87 -1.15 20.53 9.21
N ALA A 88 -1.46 19.29 8.84
CA ALA A 88 -2.75 18.91 8.29
C ALA A 88 -3.89 19.10 9.32
N VAL A 89 -3.69 18.68 10.58
CA VAL A 89 -4.64 18.96 11.69
C VAL A 89 -4.85 20.47 11.84
N ALA A 90 -3.78 21.25 11.90
CA ALA A 90 -3.86 22.71 12.02
C ALA A 90 -4.67 23.34 10.87
N THR A 91 -4.48 22.84 9.65
CA THR A 91 -5.22 23.29 8.47
C THR A 91 -6.68 22.89 8.51
N ALA A 92 -6.99 21.68 8.98
CA ALA A 92 -8.37 21.23 9.18
C ALA A 92 -9.12 22.11 10.19
N ILE A 93 -8.51 22.40 11.34
CA ILE A 93 -9.09 23.28 12.37
C ILE A 93 -9.37 24.68 11.81
N ARG A 94 -8.40 25.28 11.12
CA ARG A 94 -8.60 26.60 10.49
C ARG A 94 -9.71 26.59 9.45
N THR A 95 -9.78 25.53 8.63
CA THR A 95 -10.82 25.37 7.61
C THR A 95 -12.21 25.23 8.25
N LEU A 96 -12.36 24.41 9.28
CA LEU A 96 -13.63 24.27 10.00
C LEU A 96 -14.11 25.59 10.62
N LYS A 97 -13.18 26.38 11.18
CA LYS A 97 -13.47 27.72 11.69
C LYS A 97 -13.90 28.68 10.57
N LEU A 98 -13.20 28.68 9.44
CA LEU A 98 -13.55 29.50 8.27
C LEU A 98 -14.94 29.15 7.73
N LEU A 99 -15.28 27.87 7.69
CA LEU A 99 -16.57 27.36 7.25
C LEU A 99 -17.69 27.52 8.30
N LYS A 100 -17.41 28.11 9.48
CA LYS A 100 -18.33 28.24 10.61
C LYS A 100 -18.94 26.90 11.02
N LYS A 101 -18.14 25.83 10.96
CA LYS A 101 -18.48 24.47 11.38
C LYS A 101 -17.97 24.13 12.78
N ALA A 102 -17.14 25.00 13.36
CA ALA A 102 -16.69 24.92 14.73
C ALA A 102 -16.51 26.35 15.28
N ASP A 103 -17.10 26.60 16.46
CA ASP A 103 -17.04 27.92 17.13
C ASP A 103 -15.94 27.97 18.21
N THR A 104 -15.28 26.84 18.48
CA THR A 104 -14.22 26.73 19.47
C THR A 104 -12.84 26.90 18.81
N SER A 105 -11.96 27.69 19.42
CA SER A 105 -10.54 27.69 19.07
C SER A 105 -9.87 26.45 19.68
N LEU A 106 -9.45 25.52 18.83
CA LEU A 106 -8.62 24.39 19.23
C LEU A 106 -7.15 24.74 18.98
N ASP A 107 -6.33 24.63 20.02
CA ASP A 107 -4.88 24.76 19.91
C ASP A 107 -4.29 23.39 19.57
N VAL A 108 -3.58 23.31 18.44
CA VAL A 108 -3.03 22.06 17.90
C VAL A 108 -1.97 21.51 18.83
N ASP A 109 -1.18 22.37 19.48
CA ASP A 109 -0.05 21.95 20.30
C ASP A 109 -0.51 21.30 21.62
N THR A 110 -1.72 21.65 22.08
CA THR A 110 -2.35 20.99 23.25
C THR A 110 -3.30 19.87 22.84
N PHE A 111 -3.82 19.90 21.61
CA PHE A 111 -4.69 18.84 21.09
C PHE A 111 -3.91 17.57 20.70
N VAL A 112 -2.70 17.74 20.16
CA VAL A 112 -1.85 16.62 19.75
C VAL A 112 -0.82 16.31 20.83
N ASP A 113 -1.13 15.31 21.66
CA ASP A 113 -0.24 14.80 22.71
C ASP A 113 0.42 13.48 22.29
N ASP A 114 1.73 13.54 22.01
CA ASP A 114 2.50 12.35 21.61
C ASP A 114 3.22 11.66 22.79
N ARG A 115 3.07 12.13 24.03
CA ARG A 115 3.73 11.53 25.22
C ARG A 115 3.34 10.07 25.39
N PHE A 116 2.06 9.74 25.20
CA PHE A 116 1.55 8.38 25.36
C PHE A 116 2.08 7.41 24.31
N ILE A 117 2.11 7.81 23.03
CA ILE A 117 2.63 6.95 21.97
C ILE A 117 4.14 6.79 22.06
N ARG A 118 4.88 7.84 22.45
CA ARG A 118 6.31 7.75 22.76
C ARG A 118 6.59 6.77 23.90
N ALA A 119 5.78 6.80 24.96
CA ALA A 119 5.86 5.83 26.05
C ALA A 119 5.54 4.41 25.60
N ALA A 120 4.55 4.22 24.71
CA ALA A 120 4.21 2.93 24.13
C ALA A 120 5.35 2.38 23.25
N PHE A 121 5.98 3.19 22.40
CA PHE A 121 7.17 2.81 21.62
C PHE A 121 8.29 2.32 22.53
N LYS A 122 8.63 3.09 23.57
CA LYS A 122 9.65 2.71 24.56
C LYS A 122 9.30 1.40 25.26
N ALA A 123 8.05 1.23 25.68
CA ALA A 123 7.58 0.00 26.34
C ALA A 123 7.54 -1.21 25.41
N SER A 124 7.49 -1.00 24.09
CA SER A 124 7.59 -2.03 23.05
C SER A 124 9.03 -2.23 22.54
N GLY A 125 10.02 -1.56 23.13
CA GLY A 125 11.43 -1.67 22.72
C GLY A 125 11.74 -1.05 21.35
N LEU A 126 10.92 -0.09 20.91
CA LEU A 126 11.06 0.60 19.63
C LEU A 126 11.55 2.03 19.80
N ASP A 127 12.19 2.55 18.76
CA ASP A 127 12.66 3.94 18.69
C ASP A 127 11.64 4.81 17.95
N TYR A 128 10.98 5.70 18.69
CA TYR A 128 10.00 6.63 18.14
C TYR A 128 10.64 7.63 17.17
N GLU A 129 11.87 8.11 17.43
CA GLU A 129 12.52 9.09 16.57
C GLU A 129 12.98 8.45 15.26
N ALA A 130 13.47 7.22 15.30
CA ALA A 130 13.75 6.46 14.09
C ALA A 130 12.47 6.24 13.26
N ALA A 131 11.36 5.87 13.91
CA ALA A 131 10.07 5.73 13.25
C ALA A 131 9.55 7.06 12.70
N LEU A 132 9.70 8.17 13.45
CA LEU A 132 9.30 9.51 13.03
C LEU A 132 10.04 9.96 11.76
N ASN A 133 11.28 9.52 11.55
CA ASN A 133 12.05 9.82 10.35
C ASN A 133 11.84 8.82 9.19
N ASN A 134 11.10 7.73 9.41
CA ASN A 134 10.82 6.73 8.39
C ASN A 134 9.54 7.07 7.61
N TYR A 135 9.66 7.18 6.28
CA TYR A 135 8.55 7.42 5.35
C TYR A 135 8.37 6.28 4.33
N GLU A 136 9.13 5.19 4.48
CA GLU A 136 9.13 4.07 3.55
C GLU A 136 7.85 3.22 3.67
N GLN A 137 7.47 2.58 2.56
CA GLN A 137 6.46 1.51 2.58
C GLN A 137 6.97 0.31 3.37
N LEU A 138 6.04 -0.58 3.78
CA LEU A 138 6.44 -1.89 4.29
C LEU A 138 7.31 -2.60 3.25
N PRO A 139 8.57 -2.96 3.55
CA PRO A 139 9.48 -3.47 2.53
C PRO A 139 9.09 -4.89 2.10
N LEU A 140 9.25 -5.18 0.80
CA LEU A 140 9.21 -6.54 0.28
C LEU A 140 10.61 -7.13 0.24
N LYS A 141 10.83 -8.21 1.01
CA LYS A 141 12.04 -9.05 0.93
C LYS A 141 11.65 -10.41 0.38
N ALA A 142 11.72 -10.54 -0.94
CA ALA A 142 11.30 -11.75 -1.63
C ALA A 142 12.19 -12.03 -2.85
N ASN A 143 12.11 -13.28 -3.29
CA ASN A 143 12.63 -13.71 -4.58
C ASN A 143 11.48 -13.82 -5.57
N ASP A 144 11.79 -13.63 -6.84
CA ASP A 144 10.86 -13.87 -7.94
C ASP A 144 10.45 -15.35 -7.96
N ALA A 145 9.15 -15.61 -7.95
CA ALA A 145 8.60 -16.96 -7.81
C ALA A 145 8.88 -17.86 -9.02
N SER A 146 9.22 -17.29 -10.19
CA SER A 146 9.53 -18.05 -11.41
C SER A 146 11.03 -18.33 -11.55
N THR A 147 11.87 -17.36 -11.21
CA THR A 147 13.32 -17.38 -11.49
C THR A 147 14.18 -17.61 -10.25
N GLY A 148 13.62 -17.42 -9.05
CA GLY A 148 14.34 -17.49 -7.79
C GLY A 148 15.28 -16.31 -7.52
N GLN A 149 15.39 -15.35 -8.44
CA GLN A 149 16.27 -14.18 -8.28
C GLN A 149 15.72 -13.20 -7.25
N GLN A 150 16.62 -12.52 -6.53
CA GLN A 150 16.23 -11.48 -5.58
C GLN A 150 15.53 -10.32 -6.29
N ILE A 151 14.41 -9.88 -5.71
CA ILE A 151 13.68 -8.71 -6.18
C ILE A 151 14.38 -7.44 -5.69
N ASN A 152 14.78 -6.57 -6.62
CA ASN A 152 15.56 -5.36 -6.32
C ASN A 152 14.92 -4.05 -6.82
N ASP A 153 13.92 -4.11 -7.71
CA ASP A 153 13.19 -2.93 -8.20
C ASP A 153 11.71 -3.02 -7.77
N PRO A 154 11.33 -2.40 -6.64
CA PRO A 154 9.95 -2.40 -6.16
C PRO A 154 8.94 -1.89 -7.19
N LYS A 155 9.30 -0.94 -8.06
CA LYS A 155 8.38 -0.36 -9.07
C LYS A 155 8.12 -1.29 -10.26
N ARG A 156 8.80 -2.43 -10.30
CA ARG A 156 8.59 -3.50 -11.29
C ARG A 156 7.83 -4.67 -10.72
N VAL A 157 7.61 -4.71 -9.41
CA VAL A 157 6.98 -5.85 -8.78
C VAL A 157 5.56 -6.04 -9.32
N ALA A 158 5.25 -7.29 -9.64
CA ALA A 158 3.90 -7.75 -9.83
C ALA A 158 3.69 -8.95 -8.92
N GLU A 159 2.46 -9.17 -8.50
CA GLU A 159 2.14 -10.20 -7.52
C GLU A 159 0.87 -10.94 -7.94
N ILE A 160 0.79 -12.22 -7.61
CA ILE A 160 -0.37 -13.05 -7.88
C ILE A 160 -0.73 -13.78 -6.61
N TRP A 161 -1.96 -13.56 -6.12
CA TRP A 161 -2.55 -14.44 -5.12
C TRP A 161 -3.40 -15.47 -5.85
N VAL A 162 -3.00 -16.73 -5.75
CA VAL A 162 -3.75 -17.86 -6.33
C VAL A 162 -4.81 -18.30 -5.32
N GLU A 163 -6.01 -18.62 -5.81
CA GLU A 163 -7.10 -19.11 -4.96
C GLU A 163 -6.67 -20.36 -4.18
N GLY A 164 -6.90 -20.36 -2.87
CA GLY A 164 -6.52 -21.45 -1.96
C GLY A 164 -5.04 -21.48 -1.55
N GLU A 165 -4.18 -20.60 -2.06
CA GLU A 165 -2.80 -20.49 -1.59
C GLU A 165 -2.69 -19.54 -0.40
N PRO A 166 -1.90 -19.90 0.64
CA PRO A 166 -1.80 -19.09 1.85
C PRO A 166 -0.92 -17.85 1.70
N ARG A 167 -0.20 -17.73 0.58
CA ARG A 167 0.80 -16.67 0.35
C ARG A 167 0.67 -16.11 -1.04
N VAL A 168 0.95 -14.82 -1.14
CA VAL A 168 1.06 -14.12 -2.42
C VAL A 168 2.37 -14.52 -3.08
N ARG A 169 2.34 -14.81 -4.39
CA ARG A 169 3.53 -15.04 -5.19
C ARG A 169 4.05 -13.71 -5.72
N HIS A 170 5.34 -13.43 -5.53
CA HIS A 170 5.95 -12.19 -5.98
C HIS A 170 6.79 -12.42 -7.24
N TYR A 171 6.77 -11.48 -8.15
CA TYR A 171 7.55 -11.49 -9.38
C TYR A 171 8.34 -10.19 -9.48
N ALA A 172 9.60 -10.28 -9.89
CA ALA A 172 10.48 -9.14 -10.09
C ALA A 172 10.02 -8.23 -11.23
N SER A 173 9.08 -8.68 -12.05
CA SER A 173 8.62 -7.96 -13.22
C SER A 173 7.18 -8.30 -13.62
N PRO A 174 6.43 -7.40 -14.29
CA PRO A 174 5.09 -7.71 -14.75
C PRO A 174 5.08 -8.80 -15.83
N GLU A 175 6.12 -8.90 -16.65
CA GLU A 175 6.24 -9.92 -17.70
C GLU A 175 6.36 -11.33 -17.10
N ASN A 176 7.18 -11.49 -16.04
CA ASN A 176 7.28 -12.74 -15.30
C ASN A 176 5.92 -13.13 -14.69
N ALA A 177 5.20 -12.16 -14.11
CA ALA A 177 3.87 -12.39 -13.57
C ALA A 177 2.85 -12.76 -14.65
N PHE A 178 2.81 -12.08 -15.81
CA PHE A 178 1.90 -12.43 -16.90
C PHE A 178 2.19 -13.81 -17.50
N SER A 179 3.47 -14.21 -17.58
CA SER A 179 3.85 -15.58 -17.95
C SER A 179 3.35 -16.60 -16.93
N ALA A 180 3.56 -16.34 -15.65
CA ALA A 180 3.07 -17.22 -14.57
C ALA A 180 1.54 -17.28 -14.52
N LEU A 181 0.84 -16.17 -14.76
CA LEU A 181 -0.62 -16.11 -14.83
C LEU A 181 -1.15 -17.09 -15.88
N LYS A 182 -0.54 -17.12 -17.08
CA LYS A 182 -0.88 -18.09 -18.13
C LYS A 182 -0.67 -19.53 -17.68
N SER A 183 0.43 -19.83 -17.00
CA SER A 183 0.72 -21.18 -16.50
C SER A 183 -0.28 -21.62 -15.42
N ILE A 184 -0.59 -20.74 -14.47
CA ILE A 184 -1.56 -20.99 -13.39
C ILE A 184 -2.94 -21.31 -13.97
N GLU A 185 -3.39 -20.55 -14.97
CA GLU A 185 -4.66 -20.79 -15.64
C GLU A 185 -4.63 -22.07 -16.50
N GLY A 186 -3.50 -22.37 -17.15
CA GLY A 186 -3.30 -23.62 -17.88
C GLY A 186 -3.32 -24.87 -16.98
N GLU A 187 -2.95 -24.71 -15.70
CA GLU A 187 -3.10 -25.74 -14.65
C GLU A 187 -4.54 -25.86 -14.13
N GLY A 188 -5.48 -25.04 -14.62
CA GLY A 188 -6.88 -25.03 -14.17
C GLY A 188 -7.07 -24.39 -12.79
N LYS A 189 -6.09 -23.64 -12.29
CA LYS A 189 -6.20 -22.90 -11.02
C LYS A 189 -6.81 -21.52 -11.25
N ASN A 190 -7.55 -21.05 -10.26
CA ASN A 190 -8.12 -19.71 -10.27
C ASN A 190 -7.17 -18.71 -9.63
N VAL A 191 -7.11 -17.50 -10.18
CA VAL A 191 -6.39 -16.37 -9.58
C VAL A 191 -7.36 -15.56 -8.76
N ARG A 192 -7.04 -15.42 -7.47
CA ARG A 192 -7.80 -14.60 -6.53
C ARG A 192 -7.62 -13.12 -6.85
N VAL A 193 -6.37 -12.68 -7.04
CA VAL A 193 -6.05 -11.31 -7.44
C VAL A 193 -4.67 -11.22 -8.10
N PHE A 194 -4.54 -10.28 -9.03
CA PHE A 194 -3.28 -9.87 -9.66
C PHE A 194 -2.99 -8.44 -9.26
N TYR A 195 -1.80 -8.18 -8.71
CA TYR A 195 -1.32 -6.84 -8.40
C TYR A 195 -0.17 -6.43 -9.32
N ALA A 196 -0.05 -5.14 -9.56
CA ALA A 196 1.11 -4.54 -10.22
C ALA A 196 1.49 -3.25 -9.50
N GLN A 197 2.76 -2.86 -9.61
CA GLN A 197 3.23 -1.58 -9.11
C GLN A 197 3.20 -0.51 -10.19
N ASP A 198 2.59 0.63 -9.87
CA ASP A 198 2.59 1.80 -10.76
C ASP A 198 4.02 2.26 -11.03
N ARG A 199 4.38 2.42 -12.31
CA ARG A 199 5.78 2.60 -12.71
C ARG A 199 6.36 3.94 -12.26
N ASP A 200 5.52 4.97 -12.12
CA ASP A 200 5.97 6.30 -11.71
C ASP A 200 5.97 6.41 -10.18
N SER A 201 4.83 6.12 -9.56
CA SER A 201 4.58 6.35 -8.14
C SER A 201 5.04 5.21 -7.22
N GLY A 202 5.10 3.97 -7.71
CA GLY A 202 5.34 2.79 -6.87
C GLY A 202 4.14 2.38 -6.02
N ILE A 203 2.94 2.90 -6.32
CA ILE A 203 1.70 2.52 -5.64
C ILE A 203 1.22 1.17 -6.16
N LYS A 204 0.82 0.29 -5.23
CA LYS A 204 0.25 -1.02 -5.57
C LYS A 204 -1.14 -0.85 -6.17
N LEU A 205 -1.38 -1.53 -7.28
CA LEU A 205 -2.61 -1.47 -8.06
C LEU A 205 -3.31 -2.84 -8.07
N LEU A 206 -4.63 -2.82 -8.09
CA LEU A 206 -5.41 -3.94 -8.64
C LEU A 206 -5.12 -4.00 -10.14
N GLY A 207 -4.27 -4.95 -10.56
CA GLY A 207 -3.71 -4.94 -11.90
C GLY A 207 -4.73 -5.25 -13.00
N ASN A 208 -5.86 -5.86 -12.67
CA ASN A 208 -6.99 -6.02 -13.59
C ASN A 208 -7.70 -4.70 -13.94
N GLN A 209 -7.48 -3.64 -13.15
CA GLN A 209 -8.00 -2.28 -13.38
C GLN A 209 -6.92 -1.30 -13.84
N ALA A 210 -5.67 -1.75 -13.97
CA ALA A 210 -4.56 -0.92 -14.37
C ALA A 210 -4.44 -0.78 -15.90
N TRP A 211 -3.76 0.29 -16.31
CA TRP A 211 -3.25 0.47 -17.66
C TRP A 211 -1.81 0.00 -17.74
N PHE A 212 -1.38 -0.40 -18.92
CA PHE A 212 -0.04 -0.90 -19.14
C PHE A 212 0.56 -0.30 -20.40
N VAL A 213 1.88 -0.14 -20.43
CA VAL A 213 2.64 0.09 -21.65
C VAL A 213 3.52 -1.11 -21.91
N ARG A 214 3.36 -1.73 -23.08
CA ARG A 214 4.24 -2.81 -23.56
C ARG A 214 5.16 -2.28 -24.64
N SER A 215 6.47 -2.32 -24.43
CA SER A 215 7.47 -2.00 -25.44
C SER A 215 7.53 -3.08 -26.53
N ASP A 216 8.16 -2.77 -27.66
CA ASP A 216 8.41 -3.75 -28.72
C ASP A 216 9.35 -4.88 -28.27
N SER A 217 10.22 -4.60 -27.29
CA SER A 217 11.07 -5.60 -26.62
C SER A 217 10.32 -6.47 -25.59
N GLY A 218 9.01 -6.28 -25.44
CA GLY A 218 8.18 -7.07 -24.53
C GLY A 218 8.13 -6.57 -23.09
N VAL A 219 8.84 -5.49 -22.75
CA VAL A 219 8.83 -4.90 -21.40
C VAL A 219 7.48 -4.23 -21.12
N VAL A 220 6.86 -4.58 -20.00
CA VAL A 220 5.56 -4.12 -19.52
C VAL A 220 5.76 -3.21 -18.30
N SER A 221 5.16 -2.03 -18.33
CA SER A 221 5.08 -1.10 -17.18
C SER A 221 3.62 -0.81 -16.86
N ALA A 222 3.22 -0.88 -15.60
CA ALA A 222 1.86 -0.65 -15.15
C ALA A 222 1.65 0.82 -14.73
N PHE A 223 0.43 1.31 -14.87
CA PHE A 223 0.03 2.67 -14.57
C PHE A 223 -1.41 2.70 -14.04
N LEU A 224 -1.64 3.49 -12.99
CA LEU A 224 -2.99 3.73 -12.48
C LEU A 224 -3.84 4.50 -13.50
N LEU A 225 -3.26 5.53 -14.11
CA LEU A 225 -3.97 6.44 -15.02
C LEU A 225 -3.58 6.19 -16.47
N LYS A 226 -4.58 6.16 -17.36
CA LYS A 226 -4.36 5.99 -18.79
C LYS A 226 -3.47 7.08 -19.37
N GLU A 227 -3.70 8.32 -18.95
CA GLU A 227 -2.94 9.49 -19.42
C GLU A 227 -1.46 9.39 -19.06
N LYS A 228 -1.12 8.73 -17.94
CA LYS A 228 0.27 8.44 -17.55
C LYS A 228 0.87 7.35 -18.42
N ALA A 229 0.13 6.28 -18.71
CA ALA A 229 0.57 5.26 -19.66
C ALA A 229 0.81 5.85 -21.06
N GLU A 230 -0.09 6.69 -21.56
CA GLU A 230 0.04 7.38 -22.86
C GLU A 230 1.27 8.30 -22.89
N SER A 231 1.49 9.07 -21.82
CA SER A 231 2.67 9.93 -21.68
C SER A 231 3.96 9.11 -21.66
N TRP A 232 3.98 7.98 -20.94
CA TRP A 232 5.12 7.07 -20.92
C TRP A 232 5.39 6.47 -22.30
N ALA A 233 4.36 5.94 -22.97
CA ALA A 233 4.49 5.37 -24.32
C ALA A 233 5.00 6.41 -25.33
N LYS A 234 4.54 7.66 -25.25
CA LYS A 234 5.05 8.75 -26.09
C LYS A 234 6.53 9.04 -25.83
N ALA A 235 6.98 8.96 -24.57
CA ALA A 235 8.35 9.29 -24.18
C ALA A 235 9.35 8.13 -24.36
N LYS A 236 8.89 6.88 -24.21
CA LYS A 236 9.73 5.67 -24.13
C LYS A 236 9.44 4.65 -25.24
N GLY A 237 8.41 4.88 -26.05
CA GLY A 237 7.89 3.91 -27.01
C GLY A 237 7.01 2.85 -26.35
N GLY A 238 6.35 2.05 -27.19
CA GLY A 238 5.45 0.97 -26.78
C GLY A 238 3.97 1.29 -26.99
N LYS A 239 3.14 0.28 -26.70
CA LYS A 239 1.69 0.32 -26.90
C LYS A 239 0.98 0.35 -25.55
N VAL A 240 0.04 1.29 -25.42
CA VAL A 240 -0.86 1.36 -24.25
C VAL A 240 -1.92 0.27 -24.40
N LEU A 241 -2.08 -0.53 -23.35
CA LEU A 241 -2.99 -1.68 -23.28
C LEU A 241 -3.69 -1.68 -21.93
N ASP A 242 -4.90 -2.24 -21.88
CA ASP A 242 -5.51 -2.66 -20.62
C ASP A 242 -5.00 -4.06 -20.22
N PHE A 243 -5.46 -4.57 -19.08
CA PHE A 243 -5.07 -5.89 -18.58
C PHE A 243 -5.33 -7.02 -19.59
N ALA A 244 -6.50 -7.04 -20.24
CA ALA A 244 -6.85 -8.06 -21.21
C ALA A 244 -5.95 -8.00 -22.45
N GLY A 245 -5.64 -6.78 -22.92
CA GLY A 245 -4.74 -6.54 -24.04
C GLY A 245 -3.31 -7.02 -23.78
N VAL A 246 -2.76 -6.76 -22.59
CA VAL A 246 -1.43 -7.28 -22.23
C VAL A 246 -1.45 -8.80 -22.12
N ARG A 247 -2.48 -9.39 -21.49
CA ARG A 247 -2.62 -10.85 -21.39
C ARG A 247 -2.61 -11.51 -22.78
N ALA A 248 -3.39 -11.00 -23.72
CA ALA A 248 -3.41 -11.51 -25.08
C ALA A 248 -2.05 -11.35 -25.79
N ALA A 249 -1.40 -10.21 -25.63
CA ALA A 249 -0.09 -9.95 -26.23
C ALA A 249 1.04 -10.82 -25.66
N SER A 250 0.98 -11.16 -24.36
CA SER A 250 1.91 -12.07 -23.70
C SER A 250 1.73 -13.53 -24.13
N VAL A 251 0.52 -13.92 -24.55
CA VAL A 251 0.25 -15.26 -25.11
C VAL A 251 0.86 -15.41 -26.52
N ALA A 252 0.76 -14.37 -27.35
CA ALA A 252 1.21 -14.39 -28.75
C ALA A 252 2.74 -14.48 -28.92
N SER A 253 3.51 -13.89 -28.00
CA SER A 253 4.98 -13.87 -28.10
C SER A 253 5.66 -15.23 -27.91
N ASN A 254 5.00 -16.21 -27.27
CA ASN A 254 5.57 -17.56 -27.07
C ASN A 254 5.19 -18.56 -28.18
N GLN A 255 4.35 -18.18 -29.15
CA GLN A 255 4.00 -19.02 -30.30
C GLN A 255 4.93 -18.81 -31.51
N GLY A 256 5.81 -17.80 -31.46
CA GLY A 256 6.82 -17.56 -32.50
C GLY A 256 8.15 -18.29 -32.30
N ASP A 257 8.35 -18.91 -31.13
CA ASP A 257 9.59 -19.60 -30.73
C ASP A 257 9.40 -21.14 -30.61
N GLN A 258 8.33 -21.71 -31.21
CA GLN A 258 8.13 -23.16 -31.35
C GLN A 258 8.30 -23.62 -32.80
#